data_AF-A0A265E6J3-F1
#
_entry.id   AF-A0A265E6J3-F1
#
_cell.length_a   1.000
_cell.length_b   1.000
_cell.length_c   1.000
_cell.angle_alpha   90.00
_cell.angle_beta   90.00
_cell.angle_gamma   90.00
#
_symmetry.space_group_name_H-M   'P 1'
#
loop_
_entity.id
_entity.type
_entity.pdbx_description
1 polymer ?
#
loop_
_entity_poly.entity_id
_entity_poly.type
_entity_poly.pdbx_seq_one_letter_code
_entity_poly.pdbx_strand_id
1 'polypeptide(L)'
;MSVSLIEMKQYLLVDGTHQDNVIQSLIDASEAELQGSGVRKMTEGDELYPLYKLAIQILVSRRFEDRGQVEKANVNLDYLLSKLAMNRGEDSETIQQTE
;
A
#
# COMPACT_ATOMS: atom_id res chain seq x y z
N MET A 1 8.92 -0.83 11.02
CA MET A 1 8.00 -1.73 10.27
C MET A 1 6.61 -1.41 10.80
N SER A 2 5.65 -1.11 9.92
CA SER A 2 4.38 -0.45 10.32
C SER A 2 3.31 -1.43 10.81
N VAL A 3 3.01 -2.42 9.97
CA VAL A 3 2.10 -3.53 10.26
C VAL A 3 2.88 -4.80 9.99
N SER A 4 2.95 -5.71 10.96
CA SER A 4 3.59 -7.01 10.75
C SER A 4 2.65 -7.97 10.02
N LEU A 5 3.21 -8.98 9.34
CA LEU A 5 2.41 -10.03 8.69
C LEU A 5 1.49 -10.74 9.70
N ILE A 6 2.01 -11.08 10.88
CA ILE A 6 1.24 -11.75 11.95
C ILE A 6 0.05 -10.90 12.36
N GLU A 7 0.29 -9.61 12.58
CA GLU A 7 -0.74 -8.66 12.94
C GLU A 7 -1.80 -8.50 11.85
N MET A 8 -1.37 -8.40 10.59
CA MET A 8 -2.31 -8.26 9.47
C MET A 8 -3.18 -9.51 9.31
N LYS A 9 -2.61 -10.70 9.53
CA LYS A 9 -3.37 -11.97 9.51
C LYS A 9 -4.42 -12.03 10.61
N GLN A 10 -4.08 -11.59 11.81
CA GLN A 10 -5.05 -11.47 12.91
C GLN A 10 -6.18 -10.51 12.55
N TYR A 11 -5.85 -9.37 11.94
CA TYR A 11 -6.84 -8.40 11.48
C TYR A 11 -7.78 -8.96 10.41
N LEU A 12 -7.23 -9.73 9.44
CA LEU A 12 -7.99 -10.35 8.35
C LEU A 12 -8.71 -11.65 8.74
N LEU A 13 -8.54 -12.12 9.98
CA LEU A 13 -9.03 -13.43 10.43
C LEU A 13 -8.54 -14.59 9.53
N VAL A 14 -7.29 -14.52 9.10
CA VAL A 14 -6.66 -15.53 8.22
C VAL A 14 -5.78 -16.47 9.04
N ASP A 15 -6.15 -17.74 9.02
CA ASP A 15 -5.35 -18.83 9.60
C ASP A 15 -4.42 -19.49 8.56
N GLY A 16 -3.32 -20.08 9.05
CA GLY A 16 -2.35 -20.79 8.19
C GLY A 16 -1.46 -19.86 7.37
N THR A 17 -0.64 -20.41 6.47
CA THR A 17 0.43 -19.65 5.77
C THR A 17 0.22 -19.47 4.27
N HIS A 18 -0.85 -20.05 3.71
CA HIS A 18 -1.09 -20.09 2.26
C HIS A 18 -1.24 -18.71 1.62
N GLN A 19 -1.62 -17.70 2.41
CA GLN A 19 -1.83 -16.33 1.92
C GLN A 19 -0.73 -15.35 2.39
N ASP A 20 0.32 -15.83 3.05
CA ASP A 20 1.34 -14.97 3.66
C ASP A 20 2.01 -14.05 2.63
N ASN A 21 2.41 -14.60 1.49
CA ASN A 21 3.03 -13.83 0.41
C ASN A 21 2.06 -12.79 -0.17
N VAL A 22 0.78 -13.13 -0.28
CA VAL A 22 -0.25 -12.22 -0.79
C VAL A 22 -0.48 -11.07 0.19
N ILE A 23 -0.64 -11.39 1.48
CA ILE A 23 -0.84 -10.40 2.53
C ILE A 23 0.38 -9.48 2.63
N GLN A 24 1.59 -10.02 2.58
CA GLN A 24 2.81 -9.21 2.59
C GLN A 24 2.87 -8.26 1.40
N SER A 25 2.57 -8.74 0.19
CA SER A 25 2.55 -7.89 -1.01
C SER A 25 1.52 -6.75 -0.91
N LEU A 26 0.38 -7.00 -0.26
CA LEU A 26 -0.64 -5.98 -0.04
C LEU A 26 -0.22 -4.94 1.01
N ILE A 27 0.50 -5.36 2.06
CA ILE A 27 1.09 -4.43 3.04
C ILE A 27 2.08 -3.50 2.32
N ASP A 28 3.00 -4.07 1.54
CA ASP A 28 4.01 -3.30 0.81
C ASP A 28 3.37 -2.31 -0.17
N ALA A 29 2.33 -2.75 -0.90
CA ALA A 29 1.57 -1.89 -1.80
C ALA A 29 0.83 -0.76 -1.07
N SER A 30 0.29 -1.03 0.12
CA SER A 30 -0.41 -0.02 0.93
C SER A 30 0.55 1.01 1.51
N GLU A 31 1.75 0.61 1.91
CA GLU A 31 2.82 1.54 2.31
C GLU A 31 3.26 2.44 1.15
N ALA A 32 3.50 1.85 -0.03
CA ALA A 32 3.87 2.61 -1.22
C ALA A 32 2.78 3.59 -1.66
N GLU A 33 1.51 3.21 -1.52
CA GLU A 33 0.37 4.08 -1.81
C GLU A 33 0.31 5.31 -0.90
N LEU A 34 0.51 5.12 0.41
CA LEU A 34 0.55 6.23 1.36
C LEU A 34 1.74 7.15 1.04
N GLN A 35 2.91 6.58 0.76
CA GLN A 35 4.09 7.33 0.34
C GLN A 35 3.84 8.16 -0.92
N GLY A 36 3.26 7.55 -1.97
CA GLY A 36 2.89 8.26 -3.21
C GLY A 36 1.79 9.30 -3.04
N SER A 37 1.08 9.29 -1.91
CA SER A 37 0.08 10.30 -1.53
C SER A 37 0.67 11.42 -0.67
N GLY A 38 2.00 11.46 -0.49
CA GLY A 38 2.71 12.44 0.33
C GLY A 38 2.76 12.10 1.82
N VAL A 39 2.29 10.92 2.24
CA VAL A 39 2.36 10.48 3.64
C VAL A 39 3.72 9.86 3.89
N ARG A 40 4.53 10.47 4.76
CA ARG A 40 5.81 9.88 5.16
C ARG A 40 5.61 8.55 5.89
N LYS A 41 6.57 7.64 5.77
CA LYS A 41 6.61 6.41 6.55
C LYS A 41 6.71 6.75 8.05
N MET A 42 5.85 6.15 8.87
CA MET A 42 5.79 6.36 10.32
C MET A 42 6.26 5.12 11.09
N THR A 43 6.69 5.34 12.34
CA THR A 43 7.24 4.34 13.28
C THR A 43 6.60 4.47 14.65
N GLU A 44 6.79 3.49 15.55
CA GLU A 44 6.14 3.40 16.87
C GLU A 44 6.33 4.60 17.82
N GLY A 45 7.18 5.57 17.50
CA GLY A 45 7.33 6.81 18.26
C GLY A 45 6.58 8.02 17.69
N ASP A 46 6.01 7.91 16.49
CA ASP A 46 5.29 9.02 15.86
C ASP A 46 3.87 9.17 16.45
N GLU A 47 3.44 10.39 16.73
CA GLU A 47 2.10 10.69 17.30
C GLU A 47 0.95 10.11 16.45
N LEU A 48 1.09 10.17 15.12
CA LEU A 48 0.10 9.68 14.16
C LEU A 48 0.31 8.22 13.76
N TYR A 49 1.26 7.51 14.37
CA TYR A 49 1.54 6.11 14.06
C TYR A 49 0.30 5.20 14.14
N PRO A 50 -0.59 5.33 15.15
CA PRO A 50 -1.80 4.51 15.20
C PRO A 50 -2.73 4.72 13.98
N LEU A 51 -2.82 5.95 13.47
CA LEU A 51 -3.62 6.27 12.29
C LEU A 51 -2.97 5.74 11.01
N TYR A 52 -1.65 5.87 10.89
CA TYR A 52 -0.90 5.30 9.78
C TYR A 52 -1.07 3.78 9.69
N LYS A 53 -1.00 3.11 10.85
CA LYS A 53 -1.22 1.68 10.99
C LYS A 53 -2.63 1.25 10.60
N LEU A 54 -3.64 1.98 11.08
CA LEU A 54 -5.05 1.74 10.71
C LEU A 54 -5.29 1.95 9.21
N ALA A 55 -4.67 2.96 8.61
CA ALA A 55 -4.77 3.22 7.17
C ALA A 55 -4.26 2.01 6.36
N ILE A 56 -3.10 1.46 6.72
CA ILE A 56 -2.56 0.25 6.08
C ILE A 56 -3.54 -0.93 6.26
N GLN A 57 -4.06 -1.16 7.46
CA GLN A 57 -4.99 -2.26 7.71
C GLN A 57 -6.26 -2.17 6.84
N ILE A 58 -6.88 -0.98 6.76
CA ILE A 58 -8.07 -0.75 5.93
C ILE A 58 -7.76 -0.96 4.44
N LEU A 59 -6.63 -0.43 3.98
CA LEU A 59 -6.17 -0.54 2.60
C LEU A 59 -5.90 -2.00 2.19
N VAL A 60 -5.30 -2.79 3.08
CA VAL A 60 -5.07 -4.22 2.85
C VAL A 60 -6.38 -4.98 2.87
N SER A 61 -7.26 -4.77 3.87
CA SER A 61 -8.55 -5.48 4.00
C SER A 61 -9.39 -5.33 2.74
N ARG A 62 -9.57 -4.09 2.28
CA ARG A 62 -10.33 -3.80 1.08
C ARG A 62 -9.80 -4.55 -0.13
N ARG A 63 -8.49 -4.48 -0.39
CA ARG A 63 -7.87 -5.17 -1.54
C ARG A 63 -7.92 -6.69 -1.40
N PHE A 64 -7.77 -7.19 -0.18
CA PHE A 64 -7.80 -8.61 0.10
C PHE A 64 -9.20 -9.21 -0.14
N GLU A 65 -10.25 -8.51 0.28
CA GLU A 65 -11.65 -8.88 0.09
C GLU A 65 -12.11 -8.71 -1.38
N ASP A 66 -11.70 -7.61 -2.03
CA ASP A 66 -12.04 -7.32 -3.43
C ASP A 66 -11.51 -8.39 -4.40
N ARG A 67 -10.43 -9.11 -4.04
CA ARG A 67 -9.92 -10.26 -4.84
C ARG A 67 -10.97 -11.35 -5.08
N GLY A 68 -11.94 -11.50 -4.19
CA GLY A 68 -13.02 -12.48 -4.32
C GLY A 68 -14.18 -12.00 -5.20
N GLN A 69 -14.22 -10.72 -5.58
CA GLN A 69 -15.35 -10.08 -6.26
C GLN A 69 -15.02 -9.87 -7.75
N VAL A 70 -15.36 -10.87 -8.58
CA VAL A 70 -15.09 -10.85 -10.04
C VAL A 70 -15.99 -9.87 -10.81
N GLU A 71 -17.10 -9.42 -10.22
CA GLU A 71 -18.18 -8.76 -10.98
C GLU A 71 -18.12 -7.23 -11.08
N LYS A 72 -17.24 -6.56 -10.33
CA LYS A 72 -17.07 -5.11 -10.51
C LYS A 72 -15.87 -4.90 -11.41
N ALA A 73 -16.07 -4.18 -12.52
CA ALA A 73 -15.01 -3.76 -13.45
C ALA A 73 -13.70 -3.48 -12.71
N ASN A 74 -12.55 -3.83 -13.32
CA ASN A 74 -11.20 -3.73 -12.76
C ASN A 74 -10.75 -2.28 -12.43
N VAL A 75 -11.56 -1.53 -11.68
CA VAL A 75 -11.31 -0.17 -11.19
C VAL A 75 -9.98 -0.12 -10.43
N ASN A 76 -9.61 -1.22 -9.76
CA ASN A 76 -8.31 -1.34 -9.09
C ASN A 76 -7.12 -1.27 -10.06
N LEU A 77 -7.22 -1.84 -11.27
CA LEU A 77 -6.10 -1.79 -12.23
C LEU A 77 -5.95 -0.40 -12.84
N ASP A 78 -7.05 0.20 -13.31
CA ASP A 78 -7.02 1.56 -13.89
C ASP A 78 -6.59 2.62 -12.87
N TYR A 79 -7.00 2.45 -11.61
CA TYR A 79 -6.54 3.27 -10.49
C TYR A 79 -5.03 3.15 -10.25
N LEU A 80 -4.50 1.92 -10.22
CA LEU A 80 -3.08 1.67 -10.06
C LEU A 80 -2.27 2.25 -11.22
N LEU A 81 -2.72 2.06 -12.46
CA LEU A 81 -2.08 2.63 -13.65
C LEU A 81 -2.07 4.17 -13.59
N SER A 82 -3.18 4.78 -13.19
CA SER A 82 -3.29 6.23 -13.03
C SER A 82 -2.32 6.75 -11.97
N LYS A 83 -2.25 6.09 -10.80
CA LYS A 83 -1.30 6.44 -9.73
C LYS A 83 0.15 6.32 -10.15
N LEU A 84 0.49 5.22 -10.83
CA LEU A 84 1.84 4.99 -11.33
C LEU A 84 2.23 6.01 -12.41
N ALA A 85 1.28 6.46 -13.24
CA ALA A 85 1.52 7.51 -14.22
C ALA A 85 1.76 8.88 -13.55
N MET A 86 0.99 9.23 -12.51
CA MET A 86 1.18 10.46 -11.74
C MET A 86 2.54 10.52 -11.05
N ASN A 87 3.03 9.39 -10.54
CA ASN A 87 4.29 9.33 -9.79
C ASN A 87 5.56 9.31 -10.68
N ARG A 88 5.43 9.31 -12.01
CA ARG A 88 6.57 9.45 -12.95
C ARG A 88 6.98 10.90 -13.22
N GLY A 89 6.28 11.87 -12.64
CA GLY A 89 6.44 13.29 -12.94
C GLY A 89 7.65 13.99 -12.31
N GLU A 90 8.47 13.33 -11.49
CA GLU A 90 9.55 13.99 -10.72
C GLU A 90 10.99 13.64 -11.18
N ASP A 91 11.19 12.74 -12.15
CA ASP A 91 12.53 12.33 -12.62
C ASP A 91 13.01 13.09 -13.89
N SER A 92 12.63 14.35 -14.08
CA SER A 92 13.03 15.10 -15.28
C SER A 92 13.41 16.56 -15.03
N GLU A 93 14.13 16.86 -13.95
CA GLU A 93 14.86 18.14 -13.83
C GLU A 93 16.21 17.97 -13.12
N THR A 94 17.14 17.19 -13.69
CA THR A 94 18.58 17.40 -13.43
C THR A 94 19.44 16.93 -14.61
N ILE A 95 19.34 17.64 -15.74
CA ILE A 95 20.48 17.76 -16.64
C ILE A 95 20.87 19.24 -16.60
N GLN A 96 21.63 19.59 -15.56
CA GLN A 96 22.38 20.84 -15.55
C GLN A 96 23.36 20.81 -16.72
N GLN A 97 23.25 21.87 -17.53
CA GLN A 97 24.14 22.25 -18.60
C GLN A 97 25.61 22.00 -18.22
N THR A 98 26.33 21.26 -19.05
CA THR A 98 27.78 21.31 -19.07
C THR A 98 28.22 21.37 -20.53
N GLU A 99 28.94 22.46 -20.81
CA GLU A 99 29.64 22.86 -22.04
C GLU A 99 28.85 23.61 -23.13
#